data_AF-A0A7J9XX87-F1
#
_entry.id   AF-A0A7J9XX87-F1
#
_cell.length_a   1.000
_cell.length_b   1.000
_cell.length_c   1.000
_cell.angle_alpha   90.00
_cell.angle_beta   90.00
_cell.angle_gamma   90.00
#
_symmetry.space_group_name_H-M   'P 1'
#
loop_
_entity.id
_entity.type
_entity.pdbx_description
1 polymer ?
#
loop_
_entity_poly.entity_id
_entity_poly.type
_entity_poly.pdbx_seq_one_letter_code
_entity_poly.pdbx_strand_id
1 'polypeptide(L)'
;MIRLGSLAGYSFEGPWLLGGWTPPDHPGLFAVMYKPEPDTRPETYAVIYVGHSDNLAEEGFPWKYPGAHCWAERAGSKWQVYVCTFNPPGGGRSHREAMTHELIALYDPACNPQRYDRSWKTEWIGAYETEVTGPLAAGGPDFEKQTRNP
;
A
#
# COMPACT_ATOMS: atom_id res chain seq x y z
N MET A 1 -9.44 0.99 -5.20
CA MET A 1 -10.45 0.79 -4.16
C MET A 1 -9.82 -0.08 -3.09
N ILE A 2 -9.77 0.39 -1.84
CA ILE A 2 -9.17 -0.32 -0.69
C ILE A 2 -10.34 -0.73 0.21
N ARG A 3 -10.41 -1.99 0.63
CA ARG A 3 -11.39 -2.39 1.66
C ARG A 3 -10.86 -1.93 3.01
N LEU A 4 -11.72 -1.40 3.89
CA LEU A 4 -11.27 -1.06 5.24
C LEU A 4 -10.58 -2.27 5.88
N GLY A 5 -9.34 -2.06 6.32
CA GLY A 5 -8.50 -3.10 6.91
C GLY A 5 -7.69 -3.94 5.92
N SER A 6 -7.81 -3.80 4.59
CA SER A 6 -6.90 -4.49 3.66
C SER A 6 -6.38 -3.66 2.49
N LEU A 7 -5.05 -3.61 2.39
CA LEU A 7 -4.30 -2.97 1.30
C LEU A 7 -3.51 -4.06 0.56
N ALA A 8 -3.76 -4.24 -0.75
CA ALA A 8 -3.18 -5.33 -1.55
C ALA A 8 -3.36 -6.76 -0.97
N GLY A 9 -4.38 -6.99 -0.14
CA GLY A 9 -4.61 -8.28 0.52
C GLY A 9 -3.93 -8.43 1.88
N TYR A 10 -3.10 -7.47 2.31
CA TYR A 10 -2.53 -7.44 3.66
C TYR A 10 -3.47 -6.74 4.64
N SER A 11 -3.57 -7.28 5.86
CA SER A 11 -4.40 -6.70 6.92
C SER A 11 -3.69 -5.54 7.60
N PHE A 12 -3.96 -4.31 7.17
CA PHE A 12 -3.43 -3.10 7.80
C PHE A 12 -4.29 -2.69 8.99
N GLU A 13 -3.65 -2.23 10.06
CA GLU A 13 -4.30 -1.60 11.20
C GLU A 13 -4.64 -0.14 10.89
N GLY A 14 -5.77 0.33 11.42
CA GLY A 14 -6.34 1.65 11.13
C GLY A 14 -7.49 1.58 10.12
N PRO A 15 -7.79 2.69 9.40
CA PRO A 15 -7.02 3.93 9.31
C PRO A 15 -7.26 4.94 10.45
N TRP A 16 -6.23 5.70 10.80
CA TRP A 16 -6.30 6.81 11.77
C TRP A 16 -6.05 8.15 11.12
N LEU A 17 -6.59 9.23 11.70
CA LEU A 17 -6.25 10.58 11.30
C LEU A 17 -4.79 10.87 11.66
N LEU A 18 -3.96 11.19 10.67
CA LEU A 18 -2.51 11.35 10.86
C LEU A 18 -2.18 12.42 11.90
N GLY A 19 -2.93 13.52 11.91
CA GLY A 19 -2.71 14.63 12.84
C GLY A 19 -2.95 14.30 14.33
N GLY A 20 -3.61 13.19 14.64
CA GLY A 20 -3.88 12.72 16.01
C GLY A 20 -3.36 11.31 16.29
N TRP A 21 -2.61 10.72 15.36
CA TRP A 21 -2.07 9.38 15.50
C TRP A 21 -0.70 9.43 16.20
N THR A 22 -0.52 8.56 17.20
CA THR A 22 0.77 8.34 17.86
C THR A 22 1.45 7.13 17.23
N PRO A 23 2.59 7.30 16.55
CA PRO A 23 3.30 6.18 15.94
C PRO A 23 3.83 5.21 17.00
N PRO A 24 3.72 3.89 16.78
CA PRO A 24 4.24 2.91 17.70
C PRO A 24 5.78 2.77 17.60
N ASP A 25 6.42 2.27 18.65
CA ASP A 25 7.87 2.12 18.79
C ASP A 25 8.42 0.80 18.21
N HIS A 26 7.80 0.32 17.13
CA HIS A 26 8.17 -0.94 16.48
C HIS A 26 8.33 -0.76 14.96
N PRO A 27 9.03 -1.69 14.27
CA PRO A 27 9.09 -1.70 12.82
C PRO A 27 7.72 -1.87 12.18
N GLY A 28 7.58 -1.39 10.95
CA GLY A 28 6.34 -1.57 10.20
C GLY A 28 6.35 -0.91 8.83
N LEU A 29 5.43 -1.36 7.98
CA LEU A 29 4.98 -0.62 6.82
C LEU A 29 3.92 0.38 7.23
N PHE A 30 3.84 1.47 6.47
CA PHE A 30 2.76 2.44 6.60
C PHE A 30 2.31 2.92 5.22
N ALA A 31 1.02 3.19 5.09
CA ALA A 31 0.48 3.87 3.93
C ALA A 31 -0.25 5.14 4.39
N VAL A 32 0.03 6.23 3.69
CA VAL A 32 -0.63 7.53 3.87
C VAL A 32 -1.69 7.67 2.81
N MET A 33 -2.87 8.15 3.20
CA MET A 33 -4.07 8.11 2.40
C MET A 33 -4.98 9.31 2.67
N TYR A 34 -5.92 9.54 1.76
CA TYR A 34 -6.97 10.55 1.89
C TYR A 34 -8.30 10.02 1.35
N LYS A 35 -9.39 10.71 1.70
CA LYS A 35 -10.72 10.45 1.14
C LYS A 35 -10.91 11.38 -0.07
N PRO A 36 -10.93 10.86 -1.32
CA PRO A 36 -11.12 11.72 -2.49
C PRO A 36 -12.52 12.33 -2.56
N GLU A 37 -13.52 11.62 -2.03
CA GLU A 37 -14.92 12.02 -2.04
C GLU A 37 -15.54 11.76 -0.65
N PRO A 38 -15.20 12.58 0.37
CA PRO A 38 -15.60 12.32 1.74
C PRO A 38 -17.13 12.37 1.95
N ASP A 39 -17.85 13.18 1.18
CA ASP A 39 -19.30 13.38 1.34
C ASP A 39 -20.14 12.29 0.68
N THR A 40 -19.69 11.77 -0.48
CA THR A 40 -20.42 10.77 -1.26
C THR A 40 -19.89 9.36 -1.06
N ARG A 41 -18.59 9.20 -0.76
CA ARG A 41 -17.91 7.92 -0.56
C ARG A 41 -16.97 7.96 0.67
N PRO A 42 -17.52 8.16 1.88
CA PRO A 42 -16.72 8.36 3.10
C PRO A 42 -15.81 7.19 3.47
N GLU A 43 -16.12 5.97 3.03
CA GLU A 43 -15.29 4.78 3.30
C GLU A 43 -14.23 4.51 2.22
N THR A 44 -14.15 5.36 1.20
CA THR A 44 -13.19 5.21 0.11
C THR A 44 -11.94 6.02 0.41
N TYR A 45 -10.80 5.33 0.33
CA TYR A 45 -9.49 5.94 0.47
C TYR A 45 -8.64 5.74 -0.77
N ALA A 46 -7.81 6.74 -1.07
CA ALA A 46 -6.78 6.70 -2.09
C ALA A 46 -5.41 6.84 -1.44
N VAL A 47 -4.43 6.05 -1.93
CA VAL A 47 -3.05 6.06 -1.41
C VAL A 47 -2.30 7.27 -1.96
N ILE A 48 -1.64 7.99 -1.07
CA ILE A 48 -0.79 9.14 -1.40
C ILE A 48 0.68 8.75 -1.36
N TYR A 49 1.04 7.92 -0.38
CA TYR A 49 2.41 7.51 -0.12
C TYR A 49 2.44 6.14 0.57
N VAL A 50 3.49 5.37 0.31
CA VAL A 50 3.80 4.12 1.02
C VAL A 50 5.25 4.14 1.45
N GLY A 51 5.52 3.70 2.68
CA GLY A 51 6.87 3.55 3.20
C GLY A 51 6.98 2.39 4.19
N HIS A 52 8.19 2.16 4.66
CA HIS A 52 8.49 1.27 5.77
C HIS A 52 9.49 1.93 6.71
N SER A 53 9.54 1.44 7.95
CA SER A 53 10.48 1.88 8.96
C SER A 53 10.97 0.70 9.80
N ASP A 54 12.14 0.89 10.41
CA ASP A 54 12.66 0.03 11.47
C ASP A 54 12.11 0.46 12.85
N ASN A 55 11.67 1.71 13.00
CA ASN A 55 10.95 2.23 14.15
C ASN A 55 10.04 3.41 13.74
N LEU A 56 8.72 3.18 13.70
CA LEU A 56 7.76 4.20 13.27
C LEU A 56 7.75 5.46 14.16
N ALA A 57 8.13 5.34 15.44
CA ALA A 57 8.21 6.47 16.37
C ALA A 57 9.36 7.45 16.03
N GLU A 58 10.37 7.01 15.29
CA GLU A 58 11.58 7.81 14.98
C GLU A 58 11.50 8.52 13.62
N GLU A 59 10.50 8.22 12.79
CA GLU A 59 10.34 8.76 11.43
C GLU A 59 9.95 10.25 11.39
N GLY A 60 9.58 10.84 12.52
CA GLY A 60 9.19 12.25 12.58
C GLY A 60 7.74 12.53 12.15
N PHE A 61 6.85 11.54 12.23
CA PHE A 61 5.42 11.79 12.08
C PHE A 61 4.89 12.79 13.14
N PRO A 62 3.79 13.50 12.85
CA PRO A 62 3.10 13.53 11.55
C PRO A 62 3.73 14.52 10.55
N TRP A 63 4.33 15.63 11.01
CA TRP A 63 4.70 16.77 10.14
C TRP A 63 6.19 17.12 10.10
N LYS A 64 7.06 16.36 10.76
CA LYS A 64 8.53 16.45 10.55
C LYS A 64 9.01 15.47 9.48
N TYR A 65 8.16 14.51 9.09
CA TYR A 65 8.45 13.56 8.03
C TYR A 65 8.70 14.31 6.70
N PRO A 66 9.76 14.01 5.94
CA PRO A 66 10.13 14.76 4.73
C PRO A 66 9.02 14.87 3.68
N GLY A 67 8.21 13.83 3.51
CA GLY A 67 7.08 13.79 2.58
C GLY A 67 5.78 14.47 3.04
N ALA A 68 5.72 14.97 4.29
CA ALA A 68 4.46 15.39 4.90
C ALA A 68 3.77 16.57 4.19
N HIS A 69 4.55 17.45 3.57
CA HIS A 69 4.02 18.56 2.77
C HIS A 69 3.19 18.06 1.58
N CYS A 70 3.76 17.15 0.78
CA CYS A 70 3.07 16.57 -0.39
C CYS A 70 1.78 15.87 0.03
N TRP A 71 1.75 15.22 1.20
CA TRP A 71 0.56 14.56 1.71
C TRP A 71 -0.58 15.54 2.01
N ALA A 72 -0.27 16.64 2.70
CA ALA A 72 -1.25 17.66 3.04
C ALA A 72 -1.81 18.35 1.78
N GLU A 73 -0.95 18.66 0.81
CA GLU A 73 -1.38 19.22 -0.48
C GLU A 73 -2.29 18.27 -1.24
N ARG A 74 -1.92 16.99 -1.33
CA ARG A 74 -2.70 15.98 -2.06
C ARG A 74 -4.06 15.72 -1.43
N ALA A 75 -4.13 15.72 -0.11
CA ALA A 75 -5.37 15.57 0.65
C ALA A 75 -6.24 16.84 0.67
N GLY A 76 -5.72 17.98 0.23
CA GLY A 76 -6.36 19.30 0.33
C GLY A 76 -6.20 19.97 1.70
N SER A 77 -5.87 19.22 2.75
CA SER A 77 -5.59 19.73 4.08
C SER A 77 -4.85 18.70 4.93
N LYS A 78 -4.01 19.17 5.85
CA LYS A 78 -3.36 18.33 6.87
C LYS A 78 -4.34 17.60 7.80
N TRP A 79 -5.59 18.05 7.86
CA TRP A 79 -6.67 17.45 8.64
C TRP A 79 -7.45 16.37 7.88
N GLN A 80 -7.06 16.06 6.64
CA GLN A 80 -7.69 15.05 5.78
C GLN A 80 -6.70 13.95 5.37
N VAL A 81 -5.58 13.87 6.08
CA VAL A 81 -4.55 12.85 5.89
C VAL A 81 -4.76 11.74 6.90
N TYR A 82 -4.76 10.51 6.41
CA TYR A 82 -4.94 9.30 7.19
C TYR A 82 -3.72 8.40 7.05
N VAL A 83 -3.51 7.54 8.03
CA VAL A 83 -2.43 6.55 8.03
C VAL A 83 -2.97 5.19 8.45
N CYS A 84 -2.45 4.15 7.82
CA CYS A 84 -2.59 2.78 8.28
C CYS A 84 -1.21 2.13 8.35
N THR A 85 -1.06 1.15 9.24
CA THR A 85 0.21 0.47 9.48
C THR A 85 0.08 -1.03 9.39
N PHE A 86 1.15 -1.72 9.01
CA PHE A 86 1.21 -3.17 8.98
C PHE A 86 2.58 -3.64 9.42
N ASN A 87 2.63 -4.50 10.44
CA ASN A 87 3.86 -5.15 10.87
C ASN A 87 3.85 -6.62 10.42
N PRO A 88 4.59 -6.99 9.37
CA PRO A 88 4.59 -8.37 8.89
C PRO A 88 5.24 -9.32 9.90
N PRO A 89 4.58 -10.42 10.28
CA PRO A 89 5.12 -11.35 11.26
C PRO A 89 6.42 -11.99 10.74
N GLY A 90 7.48 -11.95 11.55
CA GLY A 90 8.78 -12.52 11.20
C GLY A 90 9.50 -11.81 10.04
N GLY A 91 8.97 -10.70 9.53
CA GLY A 91 9.56 -9.95 8.41
C GLY A 91 10.66 -9.00 8.85
N GLY A 92 11.89 -9.25 8.39
CA GLY A 92 12.99 -8.30 8.51
C GLY A 92 12.82 -7.07 7.60
N ARG A 93 13.77 -6.12 7.66
CA ARG A 93 13.75 -4.89 6.86
C ARG A 93 13.58 -5.14 5.36
N SER A 94 14.30 -6.11 4.80
CA SER A 94 14.22 -6.47 3.38
C SER A 94 12.83 -6.94 2.95
N HIS A 95 12.11 -7.64 3.83
CA HIS A 95 10.75 -8.10 3.55
C HIS A 95 9.78 -6.90 3.51
N ARG A 96 9.94 -5.94 4.43
CA ARG A 96 9.15 -4.70 4.41
C ARG A 96 9.44 -3.87 3.16
N GLU A 97 10.70 -3.76 2.78
CA GLU A 97 11.14 -3.04 1.57
C GLU A 97 10.51 -3.66 0.30
N ALA A 98 10.52 -4.98 0.17
CA ALA A 98 9.87 -5.68 -0.94
C ALA A 98 8.36 -5.39 -1.02
N MET A 99 7.64 -5.50 0.11
CA MET A 99 6.22 -5.15 0.17
C MET A 99 5.96 -3.67 -0.16
N THR A 100 6.81 -2.76 0.30
CA THR A 100 6.71 -1.33 -0.05
C THR A 100 6.83 -1.14 -1.56
N HIS A 101 7.79 -1.79 -2.23
CA HIS A 101 7.93 -1.69 -3.69
C HIS A 101 6.70 -2.22 -4.43
N GLU A 102 6.16 -3.37 -4.00
CA GLU A 102 4.93 -3.94 -4.58
C GLU A 102 3.74 -2.99 -4.44
N LEU A 103 3.57 -2.38 -3.27
CA LEU A 103 2.50 -1.42 -3.01
C LEU A 103 2.66 -0.14 -3.84
N ILE A 104 3.90 0.34 -4.02
CA ILE A 104 4.16 1.50 -4.89
C ILE A 104 3.84 1.15 -6.34
N ALA A 105 4.25 -0.01 -6.85
CA ALA A 105 3.90 -0.46 -8.20
C ALA A 105 2.39 -0.62 -8.39
N LEU A 106 1.69 -1.12 -7.36
CA LEU A 106 0.25 -1.34 -7.41
C LEU A 106 -0.54 -0.03 -7.36
N TYR A 107 -0.19 0.92 -6.48
CA TYR A 107 -1.00 2.12 -6.28
C TYR A 107 -0.51 3.36 -7.04
N ASP A 108 0.72 3.31 -7.56
CA ASP A 108 1.39 4.45 -8.19
C ASP A 108 1.25 5.78 -7.41
N PRO A 109 1.55 5.78 -6.09
CA PRO A 109 1.32 6.92 -5.21
C PRO A 109 2.07 8.17 -5.65
N ALA A 110 1.35 9.29 -5.76
CA ALA A 110 1.89 10.54 -6.30
C ALA A 110 3.07 11.12 -5.51
N CYS A 111 3.11 10.89 -4.19
CA CYS A 111 4.15 11.45 -3.32
C CYS A 111 5.33 10.49 -3.08
N ASN A 112 5.36 9.28 -3.66
CA ASN A 112 6.56 8.46 -3.65
C ASN A 112 7.53 8.95 -4.74
N PRO A 113 8.81 9.20 -4.41
CA PRO A 113 9.78 9.63 -5.42
C PRO A 113 10.18 8.47 -6.34
N GLN A 114 10.19 7.24 -5.83
CA GLN A 114 10.41 6.04 -6.63
C GLN A 114 9.14 5.63 -7.37
N ARG A 115 9.30 5.22 -8.62
CA ARG A 115 8.27 4.56 -9.43
C ARG A 115 8.77 3.17 -9.76
N TYR A 116 7.94 2.17 -9.52
CA TYR A 116 8.24 0.78 -9.83
C TYR A 116 7.28 0.30 -10.90
N ASP A 117 7.82 -0.35 -11.92
CA ASP A 117 7.01 -0.92 -12.97
C ASP A 117 6.26 -2.15 -12.44
N ARG A 118 5.03 -2.37 -12.89
CA ARG A 118 4.24 -3.56 -12.52
C ARG A 118 4.73 -4.82 -13.24
N SER A 119 5.97 -4.84 -13.71
CA SER A 119 6.52 -5.91 -14.57
C SER A 119 6.81 -7.18 -13.76
N TRP A 120 5.79 -7.77 -13.17
CA TRP A 120 5.73 -9.20 -12.95
C TRP A 120 5.55 -9.83 -14.33
N LYS A 121 6.66 -10.10 -15.02
CA LYS A 121 6.61 -11.02 -16.14
C LYS A 121 6.45 -12.42 -15.57
N THR A 122 5.44 -13.14 -16.05
CA THR A 122 5.14 -14.54 -15.69
C THR A 122 6.38 -15.45 -15.74
N GLU A 123 7.37 -15.11 -16.57
CA GLU A 123 8.64 -15.84 -16.72
C GLU A 123 9.57 -15.79 -15.47
N TRP A 124 9.36 -14.87 -14.53
CA TRP A 124 10.17 -14.74 -13.29
C TRP A 124 9.54 -15.43 -12.08
N ILE A 125 8.26 -15.80 -12.18
CA ILE A 125 7.65 -16.75 -11.26
C ILE A 125 8.10 -18.11 -11.77
N GLY A 126 9.28 -18.55 -11.32
CA GLY A 126 9.72 -19.91 -11.59
C GLY A 126 8.56 -20.85 -11.26
N ALA A 127 8.05 -21.54 -12.29
CA ALA A 127 7.12 -22.63 -12.09
C ALA A 127 7.88 -23.66 -11.25
N TYR A 128 7.71 -23.63 -9.93
CA TYR A 128 8.10 -24.73 -9.09
C TYR A 128 7.11 -25.86 -9.38
N GLU A 129 7.38 -26.62 -10.45
CA GLU A 129 6.91 -27.99 -10.52
C GLU A 129 7.66 -28.76 -9.43
N THR A 130 6.97 -29.02 -8.32
CA THR A 130 7.37 -30.09 -7.40
C THR A 130 6.31 -31.17 -7.49
N GLU A 131 6.73 -32.43 -7.46
CA GLU A 131 5.87 -33.61 -7.68
C GLU A 131 4.69 -33.75 -6.70
N VAL A 132 4.56 -32.85 -5.71
CA VAL A 132 3.63 -32.98 -4.58
C VAL A 132 2.51 -31.92 -4.58
N THR A 133 2.57 -30.90 -5.44
CA THR A 133 1.51 -29.87 -5.53
C THR A 133 1.30 -29.44 -6.98
N GLY A 134 0.09 -29.64 -7.50
CA GLY A 134 -0.31 -29.19 -8.84
C GLY A 134 -0.40 -27.66 -8.94
N PRO A 135 -0.45 -27.11 -10.18
CA PRO A 135 -0.44 -25.68 -10.42
C PRO A 135 -1.61 -24.98 -9.75
N LEU A 136 -1.32 -23.86 -9.08
CA LEU A 136 -2.32 -22.94 -8.52
C LEU A 136 -3.29 -22.53 -9.64
N ALA A 137 -4.57 -22.83 -9.44
CA ALA A 137 -5.62 -22.53 -10.40
C ALA A 137 -5.60 -21.04 -10.79
N ALA A 138 -5.35 -20.75 -12.07
CA ALA A 138 -5.64 -19.47 -12.67
C ALA A 138 -7.18 -19.36 -12.82
N GLY A 139 -7.82 -18.44 -12.10
CA GLY A 139 -9.23 -18.16 -12.34
C GLY A 139 -9.95 -17.39 -11.25
N GLY A 140 -9.87 -16.07 -11.30
CA GLY A 140 -10.87 -15.15 -10.75
C GLY A 140 -11.58 -14.43 -11.92
N PRO A 141 -12.91 -14.21 -11.86
CA PRO A 141 -13.72 -13.87 -13.03
C PRO A 141 -13.57 -12.38 -13.38
N ASP A 142 -12.68 -12.06 -14.31
CA ASP A 142 -12.74 -10.79 -15.08
C ASP A 142 -11.83 -10.78 -16.33
N PHE A 143 -11.58 -11.96 -16.93
CA PHE A 143 -10.71 -12.09 -18.12
C PHE A 143 -11.45 -12.29 -19.45
N GLU A 144 -12.77 -12.12 -19.49
CA GLU A 144 -13.55 -12.20 -20.73
C GLU A 144 -14.22 -10.86 -21.04
N LYS A 145 -13.48 -9.99 -21.74
CA LYS A 145 -14.05 -9.04 -22.73
C LYS A 145 -12.98 -8.29 -23.52
N GLN A 146 -12.14 -9.01 -24.29
CA GLN A 146 -11.64 -8.42 -25.55
C GLN A 146 -11.10 -9.46 -26.54
N THR A 147 -11.98 -10.32 -27.04
CA THR A 147 -11.81 -10.93 -28.36
C THR A 147 -13.10 -10.74 -29.15
N ARG A 148 -13.24 -9.55 -29.74
CA ARG A 148 -14.10 -9.38 -30.91
C ARG A 148 -13.26 -8.82 -32.05
N ASN A 149 -13.13 -9.70 -33.04
CA ASN A 149 -12.48 -9.63 -34.34
C ASN A 149 -12.79 -8.35 -35.14
N PRO A 150 -12.05 -8.11 -36.24
CA PRO A 150 -12.41 -8.74 -37.52
C PRO A 150 -11.48 -9.86 -37.98
#